data_AF-A0A6I5C9R5-F1
#
_entry.id   AF-A0A6I5C9R5-F1
#
_cell.length_a   1.000
_cell.length_b   1.000
_cell.length_c   1.000
_cell.angle_alpha   90.00
_cell.angle_beta   90.00
_cell.angle_gamma   90.00
#
_symmetry.space_group_name_H-M   'P 1'
#
loop_
_entity.id
_entity.type
_entity.pdbx_description
1 polymer ?
#
loop_
_entity_poly.entity_id
_entity_poly.type
_entity_poly.pdbx_seq_one_letter_code
_entity_poly.pdbx_strand_id
1 'polypeptide(L)' 'MAISVFDLFSIGIGPSSSHTVGPMRAARMFARRLRSEGVLEPVASLRAELYGSLGATG' A
#
# COMPACT_ATOMS: atom_id res chain seq x y z
N MET A 1 -17.67 -15.99 4.29
CA MET A 1 -16.50 -15.24 4.83
C MET A 1 -16.83 -14.82 6.24
N ALA A 2 -15.91 -15.04 7.19
CA ALA A 2 -16.03 -14.47 8.53
C ALA A 2 -15.37 -13.08 8.54
N ILE A 3 -15.98 -12.11 9.21
CA ILE A 3 -15.42 -10.78 9.44
C ILE A 3 -15.03 -10.71 10.91
N SER A 4 -13.77 -10.34 11.19
CA SER A 4 -13.25 -10.15 12.53
C SER A 4 -13.45 -8.71 13.01
N VAL A 5 -13.54 -8.52 14.34
CA VAL A 5 -13.47 -7.18 14.94
C VAL A 5 -12.18 -6.43 14.57
N PHE A 6 -11.09 -7.17 14.32
CA PHE A 6 -9.82 -6.60 13.88
C PHE A 6 -9.82 -6.13 12.42
N ASP A 7 -10.77 -6.58 11.61
CA ASP A 7 -10.97 -6.07 10.25
C ASP A 7 -11.69 -4.70 10.26
N LEU A 8 -12.53 -4.48 11.29
CA LEU A 8 -13.28 -3.24 11.47
C LEU A 8 -12.45 -2.17 12.18
N PHE A 9 -11.68 -2.56 13.19
CA PHE A 9 -10.87 -1.66 14.02
C PHE A 9 -9.39 -2.00 13.85
N SER A 10 -8.70 -1.19 13.06
CA SER A 10 -7.27 -1.37 12.81
C SER A 10 -6.50 -0.09 13.15
N ILE A 11 -5.30 -0.27 13.70
CA ILE A 11 -4.37 0.82 13.96
C ILE A 11 -3.75 1.25 12.63
N GLY A 12 -3.84 2.55 12.33
CA GLY A 12 -3.32 3.14 11.10
C GLY A 12 -2.97 4.60 11.29
N ILE A 13 -2.60 5.27 10.20
CA ILE A 13 -2.32 6.70 10.16
C ILE A 13 -3.42 7.40 9.36
N GLY A 14 -3.88 8.55 9.85
CA GLY A 14 -4.84 9.40 9.15
C GLY A 14 -4.21 10.17 7.97
N PRO A 15 -5.01 10.90 7.17
CA PRO A 15 -6.44 11.18 7.37
C PRO A 15 -7.39 10.13 6.78
N SER A 16 -6.93 9.21 5.92
CA SER A 16 -7.83 8.34 5.15
C SER A 16 -7.34 6.90 5.08
N SER A 17 -8.20 5.94 5.45
CA SER A 17 -7.88 4.52 5.28
C SER A 17 -7.68 4.13 3.80
N SER A 18 -8.48 4.70 2.90
CA SER A 18 -8.43 4.36 1.46
C SER A 18 -7.34 5.11 0.69
N HIS A 19 -7.02 6.34 1.08
CA HIS A 19 -6.05 7.19 0.36
C HIS A 19 -4.70 7.32 1.09
N THR A 20 -4.59 6.84 2.34
CA THR A 20 -3.32 6.84 3.09
C THR A 20 -2.87 5.42 3.40
N VAL A 21 -3.64 4.68 4.21
CA VAL A 21 -3.24 3.34 4.66
C VAL A 21 -3.24 2.33 3.51
N GLY A 22 -4.23 2.38 2.62
CA GLY A 22 -4.32 1.52 1.44
C GLY A 22 -3.08 1.61 0.54
N PRO A 23 -2.74 2.79 0.00
CA PRO A 23 -1.54 2.99 -0.81
C PRO A 23 -0.24 2.62 -0.07
N MET A 24 -0.13 2.94 1.22
CA MET A 24 1.04 2.54 2.03
C MET A 24 1.19 1.02 2.13
N ARG A 25 0.08 0.28 2.34
CA ARG A 25 0.08 -1.19 2.35
C ARG A 25 0.47 -1.75 0.97
N ALA A 26 -0.02 -1.16 -0.12
CA ALA A 26 0.34 -1.55 -1.49
C ALA A 26 1.84 -1.36 -1.77
N ALA A 27 2.40 -0.20 -1.39
CA ALA A 27 3.84 0.07 -1.52
C ALA A 27 4.68 -0.92 -0.69
N ARG A 28 4.26 -1.23 0.55
CA ARG A 28 4.92 -2.24 1.39
C ARG A 28 4.89 -3.63 0.74
N MET A 29 3.76 -4.02 0.17
CA MET A 29 3.62 -5.30 -0.52
C MET A 29 4.57 -5.38 -1.72
N PHE A 30 4.64 -4.33 -2.54
CA PHE A 30 5.54 -4.23 -3.67
C PHE A 30 7.02 -4.37 -3.24
N ALA A 31 7.46 -3.59 -2.24
CA ALA A 31 8.84 -3.65 -1.75
C ALA A 31 9.21 -5.04 -1.17
N ARG A 32 8.27 -5.69 -0.44
CA ARG A 32 8.50 -7.04 0.08
C ARG A 32 8.62 -8.07 -1.03
N ARG A 33 7.87 -7.91 -2.12
CA ARG A 33 7.94 -8.79 -3.29
C ARG A 33 9.30 -8.72 -3.97
N LEU A 34 9.79 -7.51 -4.25
CA LEU A 34 11.13 -7.32 -4.82
C LEU A 34 12.21 -7.99 -3.97
N ARG A 35 12.12 -7.83 -2.64
CA ARG A 35 13.05 -8.47 -1.72
C ARG A 35 12.94 -10.00 -1.74
N SER A 36 11.73 -10.56 -1.75
CA SER A 36 11.55 -12.02 -1.79
C SER A 36 12.01 -12.64 -3.10
N GLU A 37 11.94 -11.88 -4.19
CA GLU A 37 12.43 -12.30 -5.51
C GLU A 37 13.95 -12.08 -5.68
N GLY A 38 14.63 -11.49 -4.70
CA GLY A 38 16.08 -11.25 -4.73
C GLY A 38 16.52 -10.18 -5.74
N VAL A 39 15.59 -9.31 -6.14
CA VAL A 39 15.80 -8.28 -7.18
C VAL A 39 15.70 -6.87 -6.62
N LEU A 40 15.66 -6.68 -5.30
CA LEU A 40 15.54 -5.36 -4.69
C LEU A 40 16.81 -4.52 -4.87
N GLU A 41 17.98 -5.12 -4.68
CA GLU A 41 19.30 -4.49 -4.75
C GLU A 41 19.59 -3.80 -6.10
N PRO A 42 19.30 -4.39 -7.27
CA PRO A 42 19.54 -3.74 -8.56
C PRO A 42 18.48 -2.68 -8.95
N VAL A 43 17.43 -2.45 -8.16
CA VAL A 43 16.40 -1.45 -8.51
C VAL A 43 16.98 -0.05 -8.44
N ALA A 44 17.13 0.57 -9.61
CA ALA A 44 17.66 1.94 -9.74
C ALA A 44 16.57 3.03 -9.72
N SER A 45 15.31 2.69 -9.99
CA SER A 45 14.20 3.64 -10.02
C SER A 45 12.87 2.98 -9.72
N LEU A 46 11.91 3.78 -9.25
CA LEU A 46 10.53 3.37 -8.99
C LEU A 46 9.59 4.36 -9.68
N ARG A 47 8.47 3.86 -10.21
CA ARG A 47 7.35 4.67 -10.68
C ARG A 47 6.09 4.23 -9.96
N ALA A 48 5.33 5.19 -9.46
CA ALA A 48 3.99 4.98 -8.92
C ALA A 48 3.05 5.92 -9.67
N GLU A 49 1.89 5.41 -10.06
CA GLU A 49 0.87 6.15 -10.78
C GLU A 49 -0.44 6.01 -10.05
N LEU A 50 -1.09 7.15 -9.81
CA LEU A 50 -2.37 7.21 -9.14
C LEU A 50 -3.46 7.44 -10.17
N TYR A 51 -4.48 6.60 -10.14
CA TYR A 51 -5.59 6.60 -11.08
C TYR A 51 -6.90 6.97 -10.39
N GLY A 52 -7.85 7.51 -11.16
CA GLY A 52 -9.21 7.79 -10.69
C GLY A 52 -9.26 8.72 -9.48
N SER A 53 -10.12 8.40 -8.49
CA SER A 53 -10.28 9.23 -7.28
C SER A 53 -9.01 9.33 -6.46
N LEU A 54 -8.16 8.28 -6.46
CA LEU A 54 -6.88 8.30 -5.77
C LEU A 54 -5.91 9.30 -6.41
N GLY A 55 -5.91 9.42 -7.74
CA GLY A 55 -5.13 10.46 -8.42
C GLY A 55 -5.70 11.86 -8.25
N ALA A 56 -7.02 11.98 -8.06
CA ALA A 56 -7.68 13.28 -7.93
C ALA A 56 -7.61 13.86 -6.50
N THR A 57 -7.51 13.01 -5.47
CA THR A 57 -7.64 13.42 -4.06
C THR A 57 -6.56 12.86 -3.14
N GLY A 58 -5.65 12.04 -3.68
CA GLY A 58 -4.53 11.45 -2.95
C GLY A 58 -3.33 12.37 -2.84
#